data_AF-A0A2Z6PES2-F1
#
_entry.id   AF-A0A2Z6PES2-F1
#
_cell.length_a   1.000
_cell.length_b   1.000
_cell.length_c   1.000
_cell.angle_alpha   90.00
_cell.angle_beta   90.00
_cell.angle_gamma   90.00
#
_symmetry.space_group_name_H-M   'P 1'
#
loop_
_entity.id
_entity.type
_entity.pdbx_description
1 polymer ?
#
loop_
_entity_poly.entity_id
_entity_poly.type
_entity_poly.pdbx_seq_one_letter_code
_entity_poly.pdbx_strand_id
1 'polypeptide(L)'
;MVVSPFMPSTFLLTLGGPLKTVLDNIIEGLSLLNSAREPIADFTTFSSALPVIADILPKETLLWKLKMLKSASAYSDSRLYAIKSQTLILCSGNDQLLPSQQEGERLRQLLPKCELRKFDDSGHFLFLEGDIDLVWVIKGTSYYRRGKYHDYASDFIPPTPDEANKAIEPYSLIDKITSSVMLSTLEDGKIVKGLAGIPSEGPVLLVGNHMLLAMDVAPFLSNFFTERDIVVRAMAHSLFFKRQKSGKLPEVSSFDSLRVMGAFPVASSNLFNLLSSKSHVLLYPGGLREGFHRKGEEYKLFWPEQSEFVRMAARFGAKIIPFGGVGEDDLGQVVIDYNDLVKIPYFRSEIESLTNEIEPLRSDANGEVANQQVYLPGILPKVPGRFYFYFGKPIETEGRKQELMDKKKSQELYFEVKSEVERCIAYLKEKRESDPYRSILSRLLYQATHGPTSDIPTFEI
;
A
#
# COMPACT_ATOMS: atom_id res chain seq x y z
N MET A 1 1.95 -37.47 6.53
CA MET A 1 1.39 -36.30 7.22
C MET A 1 1.76 -35.09 6.37
N VAL A 2 0.81 -34.62 5.58
CA VAL A 2 1.01 -33.60 4.54
C VAL A 2 1.07 -32.24 5.24
N VAL A 3 2.23 -31.58 5.16
CA VAL A 3 2.43 -30.22 5.69
C VAL A 3 1.72 -29.24 4.75
N SER A 4 0.68 -28.58 5.27
CA SER A 4 -0.15 -27.60 4.57
C SER A 4 0.64 -26.32 4.21
N PRO A 5 0.38 -25.68 3.05
CA PRO A 5 1.05 -24.47 2.60
C PRO A 5 0.40 -23.21 3.24
N PHE A 6 0.87 -22.79 4.41
CA PHE A 6 0.27 -21.70 5.21
C PHE A 6 0.92 -20.30 5.04
N MET A 7 1.81 -20.08 4.08
CA MET A 7 2.61 -18.82 3.99
C MET A 7 2.21 -17.79 2.90
N PRO A 8 1.57 -18.12 1.76
CA PRO A 8 1.26 -17.08 0.76
C PRO A 8 0.22 -16.07 1.25
N SER A 9 -0.69 -16.48 2.14
CA SER A 9 -1.73 -15.62 2.71
C SER A 9 -1.25 -14.74 3.88
N THR A 10 -0.13 -15.08 4.54
CA THR A 10 0.37 -14.31 5.70
C THR A 10 1.08 -13.01 5.33
N PHE A 11 1.52 -12.87 4.08
CA PHE A 11 2.10 -11.61 3.59
C PHE A 11 1.02 -10.51 3.40
N LEU A 12 -0.25 -10.88 3.16
CA LEU A 12 -1.40 -9.98 3.28
C LEU A 12 -1.75 -9.70 4.74
N LEU A 13 -1.56 -10.68 5.63
CA LEU A 13 -2.03 -10.59 7.01
C LEU A 13 -1.31 -9.48 7.79
N THR A 14 -0.08 -9.07 7.50
CA THR A 14 0.59 -8.00 8.27
C THR A 14 0.23 -6.57 7.86
N LEU A 15 -0.55 -6.36 6.80
CA LEU A 15 -1.06 -5.04 6.40
C LEU A 15 -2.51 -4.77 6.86
N GLY A 16 -3.01 -5.50 7.88
CA GLY A 16 -4.32 -5.22 8.51
C GLY A 16 -5.13 -6.46 8.93
N GLY A 17 -4.62 -7.67 8.72
CA GLY A 17 -5.40 -8.91 8.83
C GLY A 17 -5.50 -9.62 10.20
N PRO A 18 -4.49 -9.73 11.09
CA PRO A 18 -4.47 -10.84 12.04
C PRO A 18 -5.37 -10.56 13.25
N LEU A 19 -5.52 -9.27 13.62
CA LEU A 19 -6.45 -8.83 14.65
C LEU A 19 -7.90 -8.92 14.19
N LYS A 20 -8.15 -8.64 12.90
CA LYS A 20 -9.48 -8.72 12.30
C LYS A 20 -9.95 -10.18 12.23
N THR A 21 -9.13 -11.12 11.77
CA THR A 21 -9.53 -12.54 11.68
C THR A 21 -9.79 -13.19 13.06
N VAL A 22 -9.06 -12.81 14.12
CA VAL A 22 -9.31 -13.35 15.47
C VAL A 22 -10.58 -12.75 16.10
N LEU A 23 -10.91 -11.49 15.82
CA LEU A 23 -12.15 -10.86 16.29
C LEU A 23 -13.38 -11.21 15.44
N ASP A 24 -13.23 -11.32 14.12
CA ASP A 24 -14.32 -11.68 13.19
C ASP A 24 -14.82 -13.09 13.50
N ASN A 25 -13.96 -14.03 13.91
CA ASN A 25 -14.38 -15.35 14.40
C ASN A 25 -15.26 -15.29 15.67
N ILE A 26 -15.12 -14.24 16.50
CA ILE A 26 -15.96 -14.02 17.69
C ILE A 26 -17.33 -13.42 17.28
N ILE A 27 -17.37 -12.63 16.21
CA ILE A 27 -18.57 -11.97 15.69
C ILE A 27 -19.37 -12.90 14.75
N GLU A 28 -18.71 -13.70 13.90
CA GLU A 28 -19.32 -14.74 13.06
C GLU A 28 -19.95 -15.86 13.88
N GLY A 29 -19.39 -16.16 15.06
CA GLY A 29 -20.02 -17.08 16.03
C GLY A 29 -21.41 -16.63 16.49
N LEU A 30 -21.77 -15.36 16.28
CA LEU A 30 -23.09 -14.79 16.60
C LEU A 30 -24.00 -14.58 15.37
N SER A 31 -23.49 -14.65 14.13
CA SER A 31 -24.27 -14.38 12.91
C SER A 31 -24.80 -15.63 12.17
N LEU A 32 -24.25 -16.81 12.49
CA LEU A 32 -24.50 -18.09 11.82
C LEU A 32 -25.92 -18.68 11.92
N LEU A 33 -26.94 -17.91 12.32
CA LEU A 33 -28.33 -18.35 12.41
C LEU A 33 -29.29 -17.80 11.34
N ASN A 34 -28.85 -16.94 10.40
CA ASN A 34 -29.79 -16.23 9.52
C ASN A 34 -29.70 -16.46 7.99
N SER A 35 -28.73 -17.21 7.45
CA SER A 35 -28.48 -17.22 5.98
C SER A 35 -28.85 -18.51 5.24
N ALA A 36 -30.08 -19.01 5.42
CA ALA A 36 -30.58 -20.18 4.68
C ALA A 36 -31.75 -19.89 3.71
N ARG A 37 -32.04 -18.61 3.41
CA ARG A 37 -33.27 -18.21 2.68
C ARG A 37 -33.09 -17.76 1.22
N GLU A 38 -31.88 -17.41 0.79
CA GLU A 38 -31.63 -16.81 -0.54
C GLU A 38 -31.56 -17.80 -1.72
N PRO A 39 -30.97 -19.01 -1.63
CA PRO A 39 -30.75 -19.87 -2.81
C PRO A 39 -32.03 -20.38 -3.50
N ILE A 40 -33.15 -20.43 -2.77
CA ILE A 40 -34.42 -21.01 -3.23
C ILE A 40 -35.21 -20.01 -4.09
N ALA A 41 -35.03 -18.70 -3.84
CA ALA A 41 -35.70 -17.64 -4.60
C ALA A 41 -35.09 -17.50 -6.01
N ASP A 42 -33.78 -17.65 -6.15
CA ASP A 42 -33.11 -17.56 -7.45
C ASP A 42 -33.44 -18.74 -8.38
N PHE A 43 -33.56 -19.95 -7.81
CA PHE A 43 -33.90 -21.15 -8.58
C PHE A 43 -35.34 -21.12 -9.11
N THR A 44 -36.28 -20.60 -8.33
CA THR A 44 -37.68 -20.45 -8.76
C THR A 44 -37.84 -19.37 -9.82
N THR A 45 -37.08 -18.27 -9.72
CA THR A 45 -37.04 -17.19 -10.71
C THR A 45 -36.44 -17.66 -12.03
N PHE A 46 -35.30 -18.37 -12.00
CA PHE A 46 -34.68 -18.95 -13.20
C PHE A 46 -35.57 -19.98 -13.89
N SER A 47 -36.22 -20.87 -13.12
CA SER A 47 -37.14 -21.88 -13.65
C SER A 47 -38.33 -21.25 -14.39
N SER A 48 -38.88 -20.15 -13.86
CA SER A 48 -39.97 -19.42 -14.50
C SER A 48 -39.57 -18.68 -15.79
N ALA A 49 -38.28 -18.41 -15.99
CA ALA A 49 -37.74 -17.78 -17.20
C ALA A 49 -37.41 -18.77 -18.33
N LEU A 50 -37.31 -20.08 -18.02
CA LEU A 50 -36.96 -21.11 -19.02
C LEU A 50 -37.88 -21.17 -20.24
N PRO A 51 -39.23 -21.04 -20.12
CA PRO A 51 -40.12 -21.01 -21.28
C PRO A 51 -39.86 -19.81 -22.19
N VAL A 52 -39.63 -18.63 -21.59
CA VAL A 52 -39.32 -17.40 -22.32
C VAL A 52 -37.97 -17.51 -23.05
N ILE A 53 -36.97 -18.13 -22.40
CA ILE A 53 -35.67 -18.40 -23.01
C ILE A 53 -35.83 -19.40 -24.16
N ALA A 54 -36.68 -20.42 -24.04
CA ALA A 54 -36.94 -21.39 -25.10
C ALA A 54 -37.61 -20.75 -26.33
N ASP A 55 -38.49 -19.76 -26.12
CA ASP A 55 -39.11 -18.98 -27.21
C ASP A 55 -38.12 -18.02 -27.89
N ILE A 56 -37.21 -17.42 -27.13
CA ILE A 56 -36.17 -16.50 -27.65
C ILE A 56 -35.01 -17.26 -28.33
N LEU A 57 -34.69 -18.45 -27.84
CA LEU A 57 -33.61 -19.31 -28.31
C LEU A 57 -34.14 -20.73 -28.65
N PRO A 58 -34.86 -20.87 -29.79
CA PRO A 58 -35.23 -22.18 -30.30
C PRO A 58 -34.01 -23.09 -30.46
N LYS A 59 -34.22 -24.41 -30.38
CA LYS A 59 -33.16 -25.42 -30.43
C LYS A 59 -32.21 -25.24 -31.63
N GLU A 60 -32.76 -24.98 -32.80
CA GLU A 60 -32.00 -24.78 -34.05
C GLU A 60 -31.12 -23.53 -33.96
N THR A 61 -31.68 -22.45 -33.41
CA THR A 61 -30.97 -21.17 -33.17
C THR A 61 -29.86 -21.33 -32.14
N LEU A 62 -30.12 -22.03 -31.03
CA LEU A 62 -29.11 -22.32 -30.01
C LEU A 62 -27.96 -23.14 -30.60
N LEU A 63 -28.28 -24.21 -31.34
CA LEU A 63 -27.29 -25.06 -31.99
C LEU A 63 -26.45 -24.29 -33.01
N TRP A 64 -27.09 -23.41 -33.78
CA TRP A 64 -26.37 -22.52 -34.70
C TRP A 64 -25.44 -21.55 -33.96
N LYS A 65 -25.89 -20.91 -32.89
CA LYS A 65 -25.05 -20.02 -32.07
C LYS A 65 -23.87 -20.75 -31.43
N LEU A 66 -24.07 -21.98 -30.93
CA LEU A 66 -22.98 -22.80 -30.39
C LEU A 66 -21.94 -23.16 -31.46
N LYS A 67 -22.38 -23.49 -32.69
CA LYS A 67 -21.47 -23.70 -33.81
C LYS A 67 -20.67 -22.43 -34.15
N MET A 68 -21.32 -21.27 -34.17
CA MET A 68 -20.64 -19.99 -34.36
C MET A 68 -19.61 -19.71 -33.27
N LEU A 69 -19.98 -19.89 -32.00
CA LEU A 69 -19.08 -19.71 -30.86
C LEU A 69 -17.88 -20.64 -30.95
N LYS A 70 -18.07 -21.91 -31.32
CA LYS A 70 -16.98 -22.87 -31.51
C LYS A 70 -16.01 -22.42 -32.62
N SER A 71 -16.53 -21.97 -33.77
CA SER A 71 -15.70 -21.47 -34.86
C SER A 71 -14.98 -20.17 -34.48
N ALA A 72 -15.66 -19.24 -33.80
CA ALA A 72 -15.09 -17.98 -33.35
C ALA A 72 -14.01 -18.18 -32.28
N SER A 73 -14.25 -19.06 -31.31
CA SER A 73 -13.28 -19.45 -30.27
C SER A 73 -12.02 -20.02 -30.89
N ALA A 74 -12.13 -20.97 -31.83
CA ALA A 74 -10.95 -21.53 -32.52
C ALA A 74 -10.16 -20.46 -33.29
N TYR A 75 -10.86 -19.52 -33.95
CA TYR A 75 -10.22 -18.40 -34.64
C TYR A 75 -9.47 -17.48 -33.67
N SER A 76 -10.10 -17.10 -32.55
CA SER A 76 -9.51 -16.24 -31.52
C SER A 76 -8.33 -16.91 -30.82
N ASP A 77 -8.47 -18.17 -30.40
CA ASP A 77 -7.41 -18.94 -29.73
C ASP A 77 -6.15 -19.03 -30.58
N SER A 78 -6.31 -19.24 -31.90
CA SER A 78 -5.20 -19.26 -32.85
C SER A 78 -4.50 -17.91 -33.05
N ARG A 79 -4.97 -16.83 -32.41
CA ARG A 79 -4.44 -15.45 -32.56
C ARG A 79 -4.13 -14.75 -31.25
N LEU A 80 -4.42 -15.35 -30.09
CA LEU A 80 -4.14 -14.74 -28.79
C LEU A 80 -2.67 -14.33 -28.64
N TYR A 81 -1.73 -15.10 -29.20
CA TYR A 81 -0.29 -14.78 -29.18
C TYR A 81 0.05 -13.48 -29.92
N ALA A 82 -0.79 -13.03 -30.86
CA ALA A 82 -0.58 -11.81 -31.64
C ALA A 82 -0.96 -10.55 -30.85
N ILE A 83 -1.72 -10.69 -29.75
CA ILE A 83 -2.08 -9.56 -28.88
C ILE A 83 -0.85 -9.12 -28.09
N LYS A 84 -0.31 -7.95 -28.44
CA LYS A 84 0.85 -7.33 -27.76
C LYS A 84 0.46 -6.16 -26.84
N SER A 85 -0.78 -5.72 -26.92
CA SER A 85 -1.34 -4.66 -26.07
C SER A 85 -1.42 -5.10 -24.61
N GLN A 86 -1.32 -4.15 -23.67
CA GLN A 86 -1.64 -4.42 -22.27
C GLN A 86 -3.12 -4.78 -22.17
N THR A 87 -3.41 -5.87 -21.46
CA THR A 87 -4.76 -6.42 -21.35
C THR A 87 -5.13 -6.60 -19.88
N LEU A 88 -6.18 -5.93 -19.43
CA LEU A 88 -6.76 -6.16 -18.11
C LEU A 88 -7.88 -7.20 -18.26
N ILE A 89 -7.76 -8.30 -17.53
CA ILE A 89 -8.75 -9.38 -17.51
C ILE A 89 -9.48 -9.27 -16.18
N LEU A 90 -10.79 -9.08 -16.22
CA LEU A 90 -11.65 -9.11 -15.04
C LEU A 90 -12.42 -10.43 -15.06
N CYS A 91 -12.43 -11.12 -13.94
CA CYS A 91 -12.93 -12.47 -13.84
C CYS A 91 -13.82 -12.62 -12.62
N SER A 92 -15.07 -13.02 -12.85
CA SER A 92 -16.01 -13.48 -11.84
C SER A 92 -15.57 -14.82 -11.25
N GLY A 93 -15.61 -14.94 -9.93
CA GLY A 93 -15.20 -16.14 -9.22
C GLY A 93 -16.30 -17.16 -9.01
N ASN A 94 -17.53 -16.67 -8.81
CA ASN A 94 -18.73 -17.47 -8.60
C ASN A 94 -19.62 -17.50 -9.86
N ASP A 95 -18.99 -17.53 -11.04
CA ASP A 95 -19.69 -17.60 -12.32
C ASP A 95 -20.29 -19.00 -12.53
N GLN A 96 -21.63 -19.09 -12.44
CA GLN A 96 -22.38 -20.34 -12.64
C GLN A 96 -22.69 -20.65 -14.12
N LEU A 97 -22.37 -19.73 -15.04
CA LEU A 97 -22.65 -19.87 -16.47
C LEU A 97 -21.41 -20.27 -17.27
N LEU A 98 -20.26 -19.69 -16.96
CA LEU A 98 -19.00 -19.95 -17.64
C LEU A 98 -17.89 -20.28 -16.64
N PRO A 99 -16.89 -21.12 -17.01
CA PRO A 99 -15.71 -21.39 -16.19
C PRO A 99 -14.73 -20.20 -16.23
N SER A 100 -15.20 -19.03 -15.78
CA SER A 100 -14.52 -17.75 -15.95
C SER A 100 -13.16 -17.73 -15.25
N GLN A 101 -13.03 -18.31 -14.04
CA GLN A 101 -11.75 -18.40 -13.33
C GLN A 101 -10.71 -19.20 -14.10
N GLN A 102 -11.09 -20.37 -14.63
CA GLN A 102 -10.19 -21.22 -15.39
C GLN A 102 -9.77 -20.54 -16.69
N GLU A 103 -10.72 -19.88 -17.37
CA GLU A 103 -10.45 -19.14 -18.60
C GLU A 103 -9.55 -17.92 -18.35
N GLY A 104 -9.80 -17.17 -17.28
CA GLY A 104 -8.97 -16.03 -16.88
C GLY A 104 -7.52 -16.44 -16.63
N GLU A 105 -7.29 -17.55 -15.95
CA GLU A 105 -5.94 -18.09 -15.72
C GLU A 105 -5.30 -18.59 -17.02
N ARG A 106 -6.06 -19.27 -17.89
CA ARG A 106 -5.59 -19.68 -19.23
C ARG A 106 -5.16 -18.48 -20.06
N LEU A 107 -5.99 -17.44 -20.14
CA LEU A 107 -5.67 -16.20 -20.85
C LEU A 107 -4.47 -15.49 -20.23
N ARG A 108 -4.35 -15.48 -18.90
CA ARG A 108 -3.18 -14.93 -18.20
C ARG A 108 -1.89 -15.64 -18.59
N GLN A 109 -1.92 -16.95 -18.83
CA GLN A 109 -0.75 -17.70 -19.30
C GLN A 109 -0.40 -17.36 -20.76
N LEU A 110 -1.41 -17.26 -21.63
CA LEU A 110 -1.23 -17.05 -23.07
C LEU A 110 -0.86 -15.60 -23.45
N LEU A 111 -1.44 -14.61 -22.77
CA LEU A 111 -1.23 -13.20 -23.09
C LEU A 111 0.08 -12.68 -22.47
N PRO A 112 0.98 -12.06 -23.26
CA PRO A 112 2.31 -11.69 -22.77
C PRO A 112 2.26 -10.52 -21.78
N LYS A 113 1.31 -9.59 -21.95
CA LYS A 113 1.17 -8.38 -21.13
C LYS A 113 -0.25 -8.28 -20.60
N CYS A 114 -0.54 -9.03 -19.55
CA CYS A 114 -1.86 -9.03 -18.94
C CYS A 114 -1.81 -8.96 -17.43
N GLU A 115 -2.84 -8.36 -16.86
CA GLU A 115 -3.15 -8.40 -15.44
C GLU A 115 -4.51 -9.03 -15.26
N LEU A 116 -4.63 -9.97 -14.33
CA LEU A 116 -5.87 -10.69 -14.03
C LEU A 116 -6.38 -10.20 -12.68
N ARG A 117 -7.65 -9.80 -12.64
CA ARG A 117 -8.39 -9.42 -11.43
C ARG A 117 -9.50 -10.44 -11.22
N LYS A 118 -9.44 -11.13 -10.09
CA LYS A 118 -10.41 -12.14 -9.68
C LYS A 118 -11.32 -11.51 -8.63
N PHE A 119 -12.62 -11.67 -8.82
CA PHE A 119 -13.65 -11.25 -7.88
C PHE A 119 -14.33 -12.50 -7.38
N ASP A 120 -13.76 -13.10 -6.33
CA ASP A 120 -14.05 -14.49 -5.94
C ASP A 120 -15.53 -14.74 -5.64
N ASP A 121 -16.21 -13.76 -5.07
CA ASP A 121 -17.61 -13.85 -4.67
C ASP A 121 -18.61 -13.39 -5.74
N SER A 122 -18.12 -12.84 -6.86
CA SER A 122 -18.98 -12.23 -7.90
C SER A 122 -19.49 -13.24 -8.92
N GLY A 123 -20.72 -13.05 -9.36
CA GLY A 123 -21.41 -13.84 -10.38
C GLY A 123 -21.09 -13.43 -11.82
N HIS A 124 -21.79 -14.03 -12.78
CA HIS A 124 -21.49 -13.84 -14.21
C HIS A 124 -21.55 -12.38 -14.69
N PHE A 125 -22.46 -11.59 -14.11
CA PHE A 125 -22.72 -10.22 -14.54
C PHE A 125 -21.96 -9.22 -13.68
N LEU A 126 -20.63 -9.31 -13.74
CA LEU A 126 -19.68 -8.54 -12.93
C LEU A 126 -20.01 -7.04 -12.76
N PHE A 127 -20.48 -6.36 -13.82
CA PHE A 127 -20.78 -4.92 -13.79
C PHE A 127 -22.21 -4.55 -13.39
N LEU A 128 -23.08 -5.54 -13.18
CA LEU A 128 -24.43 -5.33 -12.66
C LEU A 128 -24.48 -5.56 -11.15
N GLU A 129 -23.43 -6.14 -10.57
CA GLU A 129 -23.26 -6.34 -9.13
C GLU A 129 -22.79 -5.03 -8.47
N GLY A 130 -23.33 -4.73 -7.29
CA GLY A 130 -23.16 -3.41 -6.64
C GLY A 130 -21.82 -3.20 -5.94
N ASP A 131 -20.99 -4.23 -5.85
CA ASP A 131 -19.71 -4.27 -5.12
C ASP A 131 -18.49 -3.99 -6.01
N ILE A 132 -18.66 -3.90 -7.33
CA ILE A 132 -17.56 -3.72 -8.28
C ILE A 132 -17.45 -2.29 -8.77
N ASP A 133 -16.33 -1.67 -8.42
CA ASP A 133 -15.94 -0.35 -8.90
C ASP A 133 -14.86 -0.49 -9.99
N LEU A 134 -15.27 -0.36 -11.25
CA LEU A 134 -14.35 -0.43 -12.40
C LEU A 134 -13.34 0.74 -12.39
N VAL A 135 -13.73 1.93 -11.91
CA VAL A 135 -12.83 3.09 -11.86
C VAL A 135 -11.72 2.84 -10.85
N TRP A 136 -12.07 2.31 -9.67
CA TRP A 136 -11.10 1.85 -8.67
C TRP A 136 -10.10 0.87 -9.27
N VAL A 137 -10.58 -0.15 -9.98
CA VAL A 137 -9.70 -1.16 -10.61
C VAL A 137 -8.80 -0.52 -11.67
N ILE A 138 -9.30 0.40 -12.50
CA ILE A 138 -8.51 1.08 -13.52
C ILE A 138 -7.42 1.97 -12.90
N LYS A 139 -7.74 2.72 -11.83
CA LYS A 139 -6.78 3.53 -11.08
C LYS A 139 -5.75 2.65 -10.39
N GLY A 140 -6.23 1.63 -9.67
CA GLY A 140 -5.45 0.62 -8.96
C GLY A 140 -4.46 -0.05 -9.90
N THR A 141 -4.87 -0.51 -11.08
CA THR A 141 -4.01 -1.19 -12.06
C THR A 141 -3.03 -0.27 -12.79
N SER A 142 -3.22 1.06 -12.77
CA SER A 142 -2.44 2.03 -13.56
C SER A 142 -2.55 1.81 -15.09
N TYR A 143 -3.69 1.29 -15.56
CA TYR A 143 -3.92 1.04 -17.01
C TYR A 143 -4.41 2.28 -17.75
N TYR A 144 -5.04 3.23 -17.05
CA TYR A 144 -5.35 4.53 -17.61
C TYR A 144 -4.07 5.31 -17.88
N ARG A 145 -3.91 5.80 -19.11
CA ARG A 145 -2.81 6.69 -19.50
C ARG A 145 -3.22 7.55 -20.69
N ARG A 146 -2.71 8.77 -20.74
CA ARG A 146 -2.93 9.73 -21.83
C ARG A 146 -1.86 9.61 -22.91
N GLY A 147 -0.72 8.99 -22.59
CA GLY A 147 0.41 8.81 -23.49
C GLY A 147 0.69 7.35 -23.87
N LYS A 148 1.81 7.15 -24.57
CA LYS A 148 2.31 5.82 -24.94
C LYS A 148 2.74 4.99 -23.71
N TYR A 149 3.23 5.66 -22.68
CA TYR A 149 3.66 5.09 -21.41
C TYR A 149 2.85 5.73 -20.29
N HIS A 150 2.63 4.99 -19.20
CA HIS A 150 1.94 5.53 -18.03
C HIS A 150 2.89 6.47 -17.28
N ASP A 151 2.43 7.68 -16.99
CA ASP A 151 3.16 8.69 -16.24
C ASP A 151 2.46 8.95 -14.90
N TYR A 152 3.13 8.60 -13.80
CA TYR A 152 2.55 8.67 -12.46
C TYR A 152 2.24 10.09 -11.98
N ALA A 153 2.69 11.15 -12.67
CA ALA A 153 2.32 12.52 -12.36
C ALA A 153 1.07 12.93 -13.15
N SER A 154 1.17 12.90 -14.47
CA SER A 154 0.19 13.46 -15.40
C SER A 154 -1.00 12.56 -15.70
N ASP A 155 -0.87 11.24 -15.51
CA ASP A 155 -1.98 10.28 -15.62
C ASP A 155 -2.66 10.01 -14.28
N PHE A 156 -2.15 10.57 -13.18
CA PHE A 156 -2.75 10.42 -11.86
C PHE A 156 -4.11 11.12 -11.80
N ILE A 157 -5.11 10.39 -11.31
CA ILE A 157 -6.43 10.90 -11.01
C ILE A 157 -6.55 10.87 -9.49
N PRO A 158 -6.65 12.02 -8.81
CA PRO A 158 -6.84 12.06 -7.37
C PRO A 158 -8.04 11.22 -6.93
N PRO A 159 -7.96 10.55 -5.77
CA PRO A 159 -9.10 9.84 -5.21
C PRO A 159 -10.22 10.83 -4.84
N THR A 160 -11.47 10.42 -5.02
CA THR A 160 -12.60 11.08 -4.37
C THR A 160 -12.54 10.84 -2.86
N PRO A 161 -13.25 11.61 -2.03
CA PRO A 161 -13.33 11.34 -0.59
C PRO A 161 -13.78 9.90 -0.26
N ASP A 162 -14.72 9.35 -1.03
CA ASP A 162 -15.20 7.97 -0.83
C ASP A 162 -14.14 6.93 -1.19
N GLU A 163 -13.41 7.15 -2.30
CA GLU A 163 -12.29 6.28 -2.68
C GLU A 163 -11.16 6.37 -1.65
N ALA A 164 -10.85 7.56 -1.13
CA ALA A 164 -9.84 7.75 -0.10
C ALA A 164 -10.25 7.03 1.19
N ASN A 165 -11.51 7.16 1.62
CA ASN A 165 -12.04 6.44 2.77
C ASN A 165 -11.96 4.92 2.57
N LYS A 166 -12.35 4.41 1.38
CA LYS A 166 -12.20 2.99 1.02
C LYS A 166 -10.74 2.52 1.03
N ALA A 167 -9.80 3.37 0.61
CA ALA A 167 -8.38 3.07 0.65
C ALA A 167 -7.82 2.99 2.08
N ILE A 168 -8.34 3.83 2.98
CA ILE A 168 -7.90 3.96 4.36
C ILE A 168 -8.58 2.91 5.27
N GLU A 169 -9.83 2.51 4.97
CA GLU A 169 -10.65 1.63 5.80
C GLU A 169 -9.96 0.32 6.23
N PRO A 170 -9.21 -0.41 5.36
CA PRO A 170 -8.48 -1.61 5.76
C PRO A 170 -7.47 -1.37 6.89
N TYR A 171 -6.97 -0.14 7.00
CA TYR A 171 -5.99 0.28 8.01
C TYR A 171 -6.64 1.01 9.19
N SER A 172 -7.95 1.27 9.15
CA SER A 172 -8.66 2.03 10.18
C SER A 172 -8.53 1.42 11.58
N LEU A 173 -8.35 0.11 11.70
CA LEU A 173 -8.10 -0.54 12.98
C LEU A 173 -6.74 -0.15 13.55
N ILE A 174 -5.69 -0.13 12.73
CA ILE A 174 -4.35 0.33 13.14
C ILE A 174 -4.44 1.80 13.52
N ASP A 175 -5.12 2.64 12.75
CA ASP A 175 -5.30 4.06 13.06
C ASP A 175 -6.04 4.28 14.38
N LYS A 176 -7.11 3.52 14.65
CA LYS A 176 -7.86 3.57 15.91
C LYS A 176 -7.04 3.06 17.10
N ILE A 177 -6.34 1.94 16.91
CA ILE A 177 -5.52 1.34 17.96
C ILE A 177 -4.35 2.25 18.29
N THR A 178 -3.67 2.83 17.31
CA THR A 178 -2.48 3.66 17.52
C THR A 178 -2.83 5.12 17.84
N SER A 179 -3.96 5.64 17.37
CA SER A 179 -4.37 7.04 17.56
C SER A 179 -3.19 8.00 17.31
N SER A 180 -2.70 8.01 16.07
CA SER A 180 -1.50 8.73 15.66
C SER A 180 -1.51 10.19 16.14
N VAL A 181 -0.39 10.64 16.71
CA VAL A 181 -0.16 12.05 17.07
C VAL A 181 0.67 12.70 15.97
N MET A 182 0.10 13.70 15.30
CA MET A 182 0.82 14.53 14.35
C MET A 182 1.32 15.79 15.05
N LEU A 183 2.61 16.11 14.89
CA LEU A 183 3.24 17.36 15.34
C LEU A 183 3.97 18.00 14.17
N SER A 184 3.84 19.31 13.99
CA SER A 184 4.57 20.03 12.94
C SER A 184 5.17 21.34 13.44
N THR A 185 6.23 21.78 12.79
CA THR A 185 6.94 23.02 13.11
C THR A 185 6.46 24.15 12.21
N LEU A 186 5.98 25.26 12.81
CA LEU A 186 5.61 26.48 12.09
C LEU A 186 6.86 27.24 11.59
N GLU A 187 6.66 28.24 10.73
CA GLU A 187 7.75 29.06 10.16
C GLU A 187 8.58 29.79 11.24
N ASP A 188 7.94 30.20 12.33
CA ASP A 188 8.55 30.85 13.49
C ASP A 188 9.33 29.87 14.40
N GLY A 189 9.28 28.57 14.10
CA GLY A 189 9.95 27.51 14.86
C GLY A 189 9.11 26.90 15.97
N LYS A 190 7.86 27.36 16.19
CA LYS A 190 6.97 26.78 17.20
C LYS A 190 6.47 25.40 16.77
N ILE A 191 6.57 24.41 17.65
CA ILE A 191 5.96 23.09 17.47
C ILE A 191 4.47 23.19 17.83
N VAL A 192 3.61 22.63 16.99
CA VAL A 192 2.16 22.58 17.20
C VAL A 192 1.63 21.17 16.96
N LYS A 193 0.51 20.84 17.62
CA LYS A 193 -0.27 19.63 17.30
C LYS A 193 -0.92 19.78 15.93
N GLY A 194 -0.98 18.70 15.19
CA GLY A 194 -1.49 18.62 13.83
C GLY A 194 -0.47 19.01 12.77
N LEU A 195 -0.93 19.08 11.53
CA LEU A 195 -0.07 19.29 10.37
C LEU A 195 0.05 20.76 9.93
N ALA A 196 -0.33 21.75 10.74
CA ALA A 196 -0.37 23.17 10.32
C ALA A 196 0.98 23.74 9.79
N GLY A 197 2.12 23.21 10.24
CA GLY A 197 3.46 23.59 9.75
C GLY A 197 3.81 23.06 8.35
N ILE A 198 2.98 22.17 7.77
CA ILE A 198 3.19 21.66 6.41
C ILE A 198 2.73 22.71 5.38
N PRO A 199 3.53 23.04 4.35
CA PRO A 199 3.10 23.90 3.25
C PRO A 199 1.90 23.29 2.49
N SER A 200 0.85 24.08 2.26
CA SER A 200 -0.31 23.64 1.46
C SER A 200 0.03 23.45 -0.02
N GLU A 201 0.99 24.22 -0.54
CA GLU A 201 1.42 24.16 -1.93
C GLU A 201 2.79 23.49 -2.06
N GLY A 202 2.97 22.69 -3.10
CA GLY A 202 4.24 22.06 -3.41
C GLY A 202 5.10 22.84 -4.43
N PRO A 203 6.28 22.27 -4.78
CA PRO A 203 6.71 20.92 -4.44
C PRO A 203 7.20 20.78 -2.99
N VAL A 204 6.78 19.71 -2.32
CA VAL A 204 7.24 19.34 -0.97
C VAL A 204 7.83 17.93 -1.02
N LEU A 205 8.98 17.74 -0.40
CA LEU A 205 9.60 16.43 -0.22
C LEU A 205 9.66 16.09 1.28
N LEU A 206 8.79 15.20 1.72
CA LEU A 206 8.74 14.66 3.08
C LEU A 206 9.78 13.53 3.20
N VAL A 207 10.74 13.69 4.09
CA VAL A 207 11.88 12.75 4.24
C VAL A 207 11.98 12.28 5.68
N GLY A 208 11.92 10.97 5.93
CA GLY A 208 11.95 10.43 7.28
C GLY A 208 12.38 8.96 7.36
N ASN A 209 12.27 8.38 8.56
CA ASN A 209 12.52 6.95 8.79
C ASN A 209 11.30 6.11 8.41
N HIS A 210 11.54 4.90 7.92
CA HIS A 210 10.48 3.93 7.64
C HIS A 210 10.27 2.99 8.83
N MET A 211 9.03 2.87 9.33
CA MET A 211 8.71 1.89 10.37
C MET A 211 8.58 0.47 9.79
N LEU A 212 8.77 -0.52 10.64
CA LEU A 212 8.68 -1.95 10.37
C LEU A 212 7.41 -2.26 9.56
N LEU A 213 7.59 -3.04 8.50
CA LEU A 213 6.55 -3.47 7.56
C LEU A 213 5.74 -2.32 6.94
N ALA A 214 6.29 -1.10 6.90
CA ALA A 214 5.59 0.08 6.39
C ALA A 214 4.30 0.44 7.15
N MET A 215 4.21 0.06 8.43
CA MET A 215 3.02 0.33 9.26
C MET A 215 2.72 1.81 9.44
N ASP A 216 3.72 2.68 9.21
CA ASP A 216 3.60 4.12 9.27
C ASP A 216 2.83 4.74 8.09
N VAL A 217 2.83 4.09 6.92
CA VAL A 217 2.38 4.73 5.67
C VAL A 217 0.88 5.02 5.67
N ALA A 218 0.05 4.06 6.07
CA ALA A 218 -1.40 4.27 6.09
C ALA A 218 -1.85 5.40 7.04
N PRO A 219 -1.46 5.42 8.32
CA PRO A 219 -1.77 6.53 9.21
C PRO A 219 -1.20 7.85 8.69
N PHE A 220 0.01 7.83 8.13
CA PHE A 220 0.62 9.02 7.53
C PHE A 220 -0.26 9.61 6.42
N LEU A 221 -0.61 8.81 5.41
CA LEU A 221 -1.41 9.28 4.27
C LEU A 221 -2.82 9.71 4.71
N SER A 222 -3.43 8.95 5.62
CA SER A 222 -4.76 9.21 6.18
C SER A 222 -4.85 10.58 6.87
N ASN A 223 -3.88 10.93 7.71
CA ASN A 223 -3.89 12.21 8.43
C ASN A 223 -3.58 13.40 7.52
N PHE A 224 -2.69 13.26 6.52
CA PHE A 224 -2.46 14.34 5.55
C PHE A 224 -3.70 14.62 4.70
N PHE A 225 -4.40 13.57 4.28
CA PHE A 225 -5.63 13.72 3.53
C PHE A 225 -6.73 14.36 4.40
N THR A 226 -6.93 13.86 5.61
CA THR A 226 -8.04 14.30 6.48
C THR A 226 -7.81 15.68 7.09
N GLU A 227 -6.60 15.99 7.58
CA GLU A 227 -6.32 17.28 8.25
C GLU A 227 -6.04 18.41 7.27
N ARG A 228 -5.50 18.11 6.08
CA ARG A 228 -4.95 19.13 5.17
C ARG A 228 -5.45 19.06 3.74
N ASP A 229 -6.25 18.06 3.38
CA ASP A 229 -6.65 17.79 1.98
C ASP A 229 -5.43 17.65 1.05
N ILE A 230 -4.34 17.09 1.58
CA ILE A 230 -3.10 16.86 0.84
C ILE A 230 -2.99 15.38 0.48
N VAL A 231 -3.00 15.09 -0.82
CA VAL A 231 -2.69 13.75 -1.33
C VAL A 231 -1.17 13.59 -1.40
N VAL A 232 -0.60 12.95 -0.39
CA VAL A 232 0.83 12.63 -0.35
C VAL A 232 1.13 11.47 -1.29
N ARG A 233 2.10 11.66 -2.18
CA ARG A 233 2.53 10.69 -3.18
C ARG A 233 3.69 9.89 -2.63
N ALA A 234 3.43 8.65 -2.20
CA ALA A 234 4.46 7.79 -1.62
C ALA A 234 5.30 7.06 -2.67
N MET A 235 6.62 7.16 -2.56
CA MET A 235 7.53 6.35 -3.36
C MET A 235 7.58 4.93 -2.80
N ALA A 236 7.19 3.94 -3.60
CA ALA A 236 7.04 2.56 -3.18
C ALA A 236 7.88 1.59 -4.03
N HIS A 237 8.27 0.46 -3.41
CA HIS A 237 9.07 -0.56 -4.07
C HIS A 237 8.35 -1.18 -5.29
N SER A 238 9.09 -1.71 -6.26
CA SER A 238 8.52 -2.34 -7.47
C SER A 238 7.56 -3.50 -7.16
N LEU A 239 7.68 -4.12 -5.98
CA LEU A 239 6.82 -5.20 -5.49
C LEU A 239 5.34 -4.79 -5.38
N PHE A 240 5.06 -3.50 -5.19
CA PHE A 240 3.69 -2.98 -5.10
C PHE A 240 3.02 -2.86 -6.48
N PHE A 241 3.78 -2.98 -7.57
CA PHE A 241 3.31 -2.70 -8.94
C PHE A 241 3.50 -3.87 -9.90
N LYS A 242 4.34 -4.84 -9.54
CA LYS A 242 4.70 -5.98 -10.39
C LYS A 242 4.75 -7.25 -9.55
N ARG A 243 4.23 -8.33 -10.11
CA ARG A 243 4.32 -9.69 -9.60
C ARG A 243 4.65 -10.62 -10.76
N GLN A 244 5.51 -11.61 -10.55
CA GLN A 244 5.77 -12.63 -11.55
C GLN A 244 4.54 -13.55 -11.69
N LYS A 245 4.26 -14.06 -12.89
CA LYS A 245 3.04 -14.85 -13.14
C LYS A 245 2.92 -16.07 -12.22
N SER A 246 4.04 -16.75 -11.97
CA SER A 246 4.17 -17.88 -11.05
C SER A 246 4.85 -17.50 -9.73
N GLY A 247 4.81 -16.22 -9.37
CA GLY A 247 5.46 -15.67 -8.18
C GLY A 247 4.71 -15.97 -6.88
N LYS A 248 5.43 -15.83 -5.77
CA LYS A 248 4.90 -16.05 -4.40
C LYS A 248 4.53 -14.76 -3.68
N LEU A 249 4.95 -13.60 -4.20
CA LEU A 249 4.52 -12.31 -3.67
C LEU A 249 2.98 -12.17 -3.73
N PRO A 250 2.40 -11.33 -2.85
CA PRO A 250 0.98 -10.97 -2.90
C PRO A 250 0.53 -10.56 -4.30
N GLU A 251 -0.75 -10.79 -4.57
CA GLU A 251 -1.36 -10.23 -5.76
C GLU A 251 -1.25 -8.71 -5.73
N VAL A 252 -0.99 -8.11 -6.89
CA VAL A 252 -0.83 -6.67 -7.03
C VAL A 252 -2.08 -5.92 -6.55
N SER A 253 -3.26 -6.55 -6.66
CA SER A 253 -4.55 -6.09 -6.11
C SER A 253 -4.49 -5.69 -4.64
N SER A 254 -3.69 -6.41 -3.85
CA SER A 254 -3.55 -6.18 -2.41
C SER A 254 -2.97 -4.81 -2.08
N PHE A 255 -2.38 -4.13 -3.08
CA PHE A 255 -1.77 -2.82 -2.95
C PHE A 255 -2.59 -1.71 -3.63
N ASP A 256 -3.78 -2.01 -4.17
CA ASP A 256 -4.58 -1.03 -4.89
C ASP A 256 -4.91 0.20 -4.03
N SER A 257 -5.19 0.03 -2.74
CA SER A 257 -5.46 1.16 -1.83
C SER A 257 -4.32 2.19 -1.85
N LEU A 258 -3.07 1.74 -1.74
CA LEU A 258 -1.90 2.61 -1.80
C LEU A 258 -1.72 3.23 -3.19
N ARG A 259 -1.97 2.45 -4.25
CA ARG A 259 -1.84 2.91 -5.65
C ARG A 259 -2.88 3.95 -6.02
N VAL A 260 -4.13 3.77 -5.59
CA VAL A 260 -5.24 4.73 -5.77
C VAL A 260 -4.96 6.01 -4.98
N MET A 261 -4.39 5.90 -3.78
CA MET A 261 -3.88 7.04 -3.01
C MET A 261 -2.63 7.69 -3.62
N GLY A 262 -2.14 7.20 -4.76
CA GLY A 262 -1.11 7.84 -5.56
C GLY A 262 0.31 7.34 -5.32
N ALA A 263 0.49 6.18 -4.67
CA ALA A 263 1.80 5.55 -4.60
C ALA A 263 2.37 5.31 -6.01
N PHE A 264 3.69 5.48 -6.15
CA PHE A 264 4.37 5.33 -7.44
C PHE A 264 5.69 4.56 -7.28
N PRO A 265 6.17 3.83 -8.32
CA PRO A 265 7.37 3.03 -8.21
C PRO A 265 8.62 3.89 -8.12
N VAL A 266 9.59 3.44 -7.33
CA VAL A 266 10.92 4.04 -7.20
C VAL A 266 11.56 4.20 -8.59
N ALA A 267 11.70 5.44 -9.05
CA ALA A 267 12.48 5.82 -10.22
C ALA A 267 12.78 7.32 -10.19
N SER A 268 14.00 7.72 -10.57
CA SER A 268 14.39 9.14 -10.61
C SER A 268 13.51 9.96 -11.56
N SER A 269 13.04 9.36 -12.66
CA SER A 269 12.11 9.99 -13.60
C SER A 269 10.74 10.28 -12.98
N ASN A 270 10.22 9.37 -12.16
CA ASN A 270 8.93 9.56 -11.48
C ASN A 270 9.03 10.66 -10.43
N LEU A 271 10.11 10.65 -9.63
CA LEU A 271 10.37 11.72 -8.66
C LEU A 271 10.50 13.09 -9.36
N PHE A 272 11.23 13.12 -10.48
CA PHE A 272 11.35 14.32 -11.31
C PHE A 272 9.96 14.82 -11.77
N ASN A 273 9.13 13.96 -12.35
CA ASN A 273 7.82 14.36 -12.87
C ASN A 273 6.88 14.83 -11.74
N LEU A 274 6.89 14.16 -10.59
CA LEU A 274 6.07 14.52 -9.43
C LEU A 274 6.47 15.89 -8.85
N LEU A 275 7.77 16.13 -8.64
CA LEU A 275 8.25 17.43 -8.14
C LEU A 275 8.01 18.54 -9.17
N SER A 276 8.19 18.26 -10.47
CA SER A 276 7.86 19.23 -11.53
C SER A 276 6.38 19.60 -11.56
N SER A 277 5.51 18.67 -11.14
CA SER A 277 4.06 18.87 -11.03
C SER A 277 3.65 19.41 -9.66
N LYS A 278 4.60 19.93 -8.86
CA LYS A 278 4.37 20.53 -7.54
C LYS A 278 3.69 19.59 -6.53
N SER A 279 3.90 18.28 -6.63
CA SER A 279 3.32 17.31 -5.69
C SER A 279 3.99 17.33 -4.32
N HIS A 280 3.27 16.87 -3.29
CA HIS A 280 3.83 16.45 -2.00
C HIS A 280 4.29 15.00 -2.13
N VAL A 281 5.59 14.76 -1.99
CA VAL A 281 6.19 13.44 -2.19
C VAL A 281 6.75 12.92 -0.88
N LEU A 282 6.43 11.66 -0.54
CA LEU A 282 6.99 10.96 0.60
C LEU A 282 8.15 10.06 0.15
N LEU A 283 9.30 10.23 0.80
CA LEU A 283 10.53 9.50 0.56
C LEU A 283 11.09 8.94 1.86
N TYR A 284 11.29 7.62 1.88
CA TYR A 284 12.11 6.94 2.88
C TYR A 284 13.46 6.58 2.26
N PRO A 285 14.56 7.30 2.53
CA PRO A 285 15.83 7.03 1.87
C PRO A 285 16.36 5.62 2.15
N GLY A 286 16.14 5.05 3.34
CA GLY A 286 16.51 3.67 3.63
C GLY A 286 15.66 2.62 2.92
N GLY A 287 14.42 2.95 2.56
CA GLY A 287 13.51 2.07 1.82
C GLY A 287 13.28 0.73 2.51
N LEU A 288 13.32 -0.38 1.76
CA LEU A 288 13.09 -1.73 2.28
C LEU A 288 14.00 -2.11 3.45
N ARG A 289 15.24 -1.60 3.50
CA ARG A 289 16.18 -1.93 4.59
C ARG A 289 15.70 -1.44 5.96
N GLU A 290 15.03 -0.29 5.98
CA GLU A 290 14.39 0.25 7.18
C GLU A 290 13.04 -0.43 7.43
N GLY A 291 12.22 -0.62 6.38
CA GLY A 291 10.94 -1.31 6.49
C GLY A 291 11.04 -2.78 6.94
N PHE A 292 12.20 -3.42 6.76
CA PHE A 292 12.50 -4.77 7.25
C PHE A 292 13.71 -4.75 8.19
N HIS A 293 13.80 -3.75 9.07
CA HIS A 293 14.87 -3.68 10.06
C HIS A 293 14.87 -4.90 10.99
N ARG A 294 16.03 -5.16 11.61
CA ARG A 294 16.28 -6.31 12.48
C ARG A 294 16.09 -5.94 13.95
N LYS A 295 16.28 -6.91 14.84
CA LYS A 295 16.18 -6.70 16.29
C LYS A 295 17.17 -5.64 16.76
N GLY A 296 16.71 -4.65 17.54
CA GLY A 296 17.59 -3.59 18.06
C GLY A 296 17.99 -2.55 16.99
N GLU A 297 17.33 -2.56 15.84
CA GLU A 297 17.53 -1.57 14.77
C GLU A 297 16.37 -0.58 14.63
N GLU A 298 15.43 -0.60 15.57
CA GLU A 298 14.29 0.33 15.61
C GLU A 298 14.79 1.77 15.45
N TYR A 299 14.18 2.50 14.52
CA TYR A 299 14.49 3.90 14.22
C TYR A 299 15.91 4.21 13.70
N LYS A 300 16.72 3.20 13.35
CA LYS A 300 18.04 3.44 12.73
C LYS A 300 17.88 3.80 11.25
N LEU A 301 18.59 4.84 10.83
CA LEU A 301 18.59 5.31 9.44
C LEU A 301 19.64 4.60 8.59
N PHE A 302 19.20 3.73 7.67
CA PHE A 302 20.05 2.99 6.73
C PHE A 302 20.08 3.67 5.37
N TRP A 303 20.35 4.98 5.37
CA TRP A 303 20.33 5.79 4.18
C TRP A 303 21.52 5.50 3.25
N PRO A 304 21.35 5.62 1.92
CA PRO A 304 22.44 5.48 0.96
C PRO A 304 23.53 6.56 1.16
N GLU A 305 24.69 6.39 0.54
CA GLU A 305 25.74 7.42 0.62
C GLU A 305 25.44 8.61 -0.30
N GLN A 306 24.69 8.37 -1.38
CA GLN A 306 24.46 9.33 -2.44
C GLN A 306 23.39 10.37 -2.07
N SER A 307 23.72 11.65 -2.26
CA SER A 307 22.86 12.82 -1.98
C SER A 307 21.89 13.20 -3.11
N GLU A 308 21.46 12.23 -3.93
CA GLU A 308 20.72 12.50 -5.18
C GLU A 308 19.34 13.14 -4.95
N PHE A 309 18.62 12.79 -3.88
CA PHE A 309 17.31 13.38 -3.63
C PHE A 309 17.39 14.87 -3.29
N VAL A 310 18.48 15.31 -2.64
CA VAL A 310 18.71 16.73 -2.31
C VAL A 310 18.91 17.54 -3.58
N ARG A 311 19.72 17.00 -4.51
CA ARG A 311 19.94 17.61 -5.83
C ARG A 311 18.64 17.68 -6.63
N MET A 312 17.80 16.64 -6.53
CA MET A 312 16.49 16.64 -7.18
C MET A 312 15.53 17.67 -6.56
N ALA A 313 15.47 17.78 -5.24
CA ALA A 313 14.68 18.79 -4.54
C ALA A 313 15.08 20.20 -4.98
N ALA A 314 16.38 20.51 -4.93
CA ALA A 314 16.94 21.80 -5.34
C ALA A 314 16.68 22.16 -6.80
N ARG A 315 16.60 21.15 -7.68
CA ARG A 315 16.30 21.38 -9.10
C ARG A 315 14.92 22.00 -9.33
N PHE A 316 13.97 21.72 -8.43
CA PHE A 316 12.58 22.17 -8.51
C PHE A 316 12.19 23.15 -7.40
N GLY A 317 13.15 23.59 -6.58
CA GLY A 317 12.87 24.44 -5.43
C GLY A 317 11.97 23.79 -4.39
N ALA A 318 12.02 22.45 -4.27
CA ALA A 318 11.15 21.74 -3.34
C ALA A 318 11.54 22.02 -1.88
N LYS A 319 10.54 22.22 -1.02
CA LYS A 319 10.77 22.31 0.42
C LYS A 319 10.99 20.90 0.96
N ILE A 320 12.16 20.65 1.55
CA ILE A 320 12.44 19.38 2.22
C ILE A 320 11.91 19.47 3.65
N ILE A 321 11.03 18.56 4.04
CA ILE A 321 10.51 18.48 5.41
C ILE A 321 11.07 17.21 6.05
N PRO A 322 12.10 17.32 6.89
CA PRO A 322 12.57 16.18 7.68
C PRO A 322 11.51 15.81 8.71
N PHE A 323 11.25 14.51 8.89
CA PHE A 323 10.33 14.05 9.92
C PHE A 323 10.80 12.75 10.58
N GLY A 324 10.36 12.53 11.82
CA GLY A 324 10.52 11.26 12.53
C GLY A 324 9.17 10.58 12.76
N GLY A 325 9.11 9.27 12.60
CA GLY A 325 7.99 8.41 12.96
C GLY A 325 8.40 7.42 14.06
N VAL A 326 7.66 7.38 15.16
CA VAL A 326 7.96 6.56 16.35
C VAL A 326 6.70 5.87 16.85
N GLY A 327 6.80 4.63 17.31
CA GLY A 327 5.71 3.87 17.94
C GLY A 327 5.57 2.41 17.49
N GLU A 328 6.37 1.94 16.53
CA GLU A 328 6.35 0.52 16.11
C GLU A 328 6.64 -0.44 17.28
N ASP A 329 7.59 -0.04 18.13
CA ASP A 329 8.00 -0.79 19.32
C ASP A 329 6.97 -0.77 20.45
N ASP A 330 5.96 0.09 20.35
CA ASP A 330 4.80 0.13 21.25
C ASP A 330 3.69 -0.84 20.83
N LEU A 331 3.72 -1.34 19.58
CA LEU A 331 2.78 -2.36 19.12
C LEU A 331 3.31 -3.77 19.34
N GLY A 332 4.62 -3.95 19.16
CA GLY A 332 5.24 -5.25 19.34
C GLY A 332 6.75 -5.18 19.40
N GLN A 333 7.37 -6.28 19.78
CA GLN A 333 8.81 -6.46 19.79
C GLN A 333 9.20 -7.48 18.73
N VAL A 334 10.19 -7.16 17.88
CA VAL A 334 10.79 -8.15 16.99
C VAL A 334 11.56 -9.16 17.84
N VAL A 335 11.16 -10.43 17.76
CA VAL A 335 11.80 -11.54 18.49
C VAL A 335 12.49 -12.52 17.55
N ILE A 336 12.07 -12.58 16.29
CA ILE A 336 12.67 -13.37 15.22
C ILE A 336 12.86 -12.43 14.02
N ASP A 337 14.10 -12.32 13.52
CA ASP A 337 14.41 -11.52 12.32
C ASP A 337 15.07 -12.37 11.23
N TYR A 338 15.52 -11.71 10.16
CA TYR A 338 16.23 -12.34 9.05
C TYR A 338 17.36 -13.27 9.52
N ASN A 339 18.19 -12.83 10.47
CA ASN A 339 19.38 -13.58 10.91
C ASN A 339 19.00 -14.88 11.62
N ASP A 340 17.82 -14.96 12.21
CA ASP A 340 17.29 -16.18 12.80
C ASP A 340 16.67 -17.08 11.73
N LEU A 341 15.83 -16.50 10.86
CA LEU A 341 15.10 -17.23 9.82
C LEU A 341 16.04 -17.92 8.84
N VAL A 342 17.11 -17.27 8.40
CA VAL A 342 18.05 -17.87 7.43
C VAL A 342 18.83 -19.06 8.00
N LYS A 343 18.82 -19.30 9.31
CA LYS A 343 19.42 -20.51 9.90
C LYS A 343 18.56 -21.75 9.61
N ILE A 344 17.29 -21.57 9.29
CA ILE A 344 16.34 -22.65 8.99
C ILE A 344 16.23 -22.79 7.46
N PRO A 345 16.60 -23.95 6.87
CA PRO A 345 16.67 -24.11 5.41
C PRO A 345 15.38 -23.77 4.66
N TYR A 346 14.22 -24.10 5.23
CA TYR A 346 12.92 -23.78 4.66
C TYR A 346 12.73 -22.26 4.51
N PHE A 347 12.91 -21.50 5.59
CA PHE A 347 12.74 -20.04 5.55
C PHE A 347 13.82 -19.36 4.71
N ARG A 348 15.05 -19.86 4.72
CA ARG A 348 16.10 -19.35 3.81
C ARG A 348 15.66 -19.44 2.35
N SER A 349 15.23 -20.62 1.91
CA SER A 349 14.79 -20.83 0.53
C SER A 349 13.57 -19.98 0.18
N GLU A 350 12.65 -19.79 1.13
CA GLU A 350 11.49 -18.93 0.94
C GLU A 350 11.88 -17.45 0.78
N ILE A 351 12.76 -16.93 1.64
CA ILE A 351 13.27 -15.56 1.57
C ILE A 351 14.02 -15.32 0.25
N GLU A 352 14.88 -16.27 -0.16
CA GLU A 352 15.57 -16.22 -1.44
C GLU A 352 14.56 -16.19 -2.60
N SER A 353 13.52 -17.02 -2.55
CA SER A 353 12.46 -17.05 -3.57
C SER A 353 11.72 -15.72 -3.68
N LEU A 354 11.33 -15.10 -2.56
CA LEU A 354 10.62 -13.81 -2.55
C LEU A 354 11.53 -12.67 -2.99
N THR A 355 12.77 -12.65 -2.50
CA THR A 355 13.76 -11.60 -2.82
C THR A 355 14.18 -11.66 -4.29
N ASN A 356 14.26 -12.85 -4.90
CA ASN A 356 14.56 -12.98 -6.32
C ASN A 356 13.36 -12.64 -7.23
N GLU A 357 12.16 -12.53 -6.68
CA GLU A 357 10.98 -12.13 -7.46
C GLU A 357 11.02 -10.63 -7.80
N ILE A 358 11.62 -9.83 -6.92
CA ILE A 358 11.65 -8.37 -7.01
C ILE A 358 12.81 -7.85 -7.88
N GLU A 359 12.60 -6.74 -8.58
CA GLU A 359 13.68 -6.05 -9.29
C GLU A 359 14.69 -5.50 -8.26
N PRO A 360 16.00 -5.83 -8.37
CA PRO A 360 17.01 -5.31 -7.47
C PRO A 360 17.07 -3.79 -7.57
N LEU A 361 16.84 -3.09 -6.46
CA LEU A 361 17.11 -1.65 -6.37
C LEU A 361 18.49 -1.45 -5.78
N ARG A 362 19.26 -0.51 -6.36
CA ARG A 362 20.60 -0.15 -5.85
C ARG A 362 21.56 -1.34 -5.90
N SER A 363 21.59 -2.07 -7.02
CA SER A 363 22.47 -3.22 -7.24
C SER A 363 23.96 -2.88 -7.15
N ASP A 364 24.30 -1.59 -7.25
CA ASP A 364 25.63 -1.01 -7.11
C ASP A 364 25.91 -0.46 -5.70
N ALA A 365 24.94 -0.49 -4.78
CA ALA A 365 25.14 -0.03 -3.42
C ALA A 365 25.91 -1.05 -2.58
N ASN A 366 26.76 -0.54 -1.70
CA ASN A 366 27.54 -1.32 -0.75
C ASN A 366 27.01 -1.14 0.68
N GLY A 367 27.37 -2.05 1.58
CA GLY A 367 27.05 -1.95 3.01
C GLY A 367 25.59 -2.29 3.34
N GLU A 368 25.09 -1.76 4.47
CA GLU A 368 23.80 -2.17 5.03
C GLU A 368 22.59 -1.83 4.14
N VAL A 369 22.67 -0.76 3.34
CA VAL A 369 21.56 -0.35 2.44
C VAL A 369 21.32 -1.34 1.28
N ALA A 370 22.30 -2.20 1.00
CA ALA A 370 22.19 -3.27 0.01
C ALA A 370 21.39 -4.48 0.51
N ASN A 371 21.18 -4.60 1.83
CA ASN A 371 20.41 -5.67 2.44
C ASN A 371 18.90 -5.44 2.25
N GLN A 372 18.37 -5.82 1.09
CA GLN A 372 16.96 -5.67 0.72
C GLN A 372 16.19 -6.99 0.72
N GLN A 373 16.52 -7.90 1.63
CA GLN A 373 15.87 -9.20 1.72
C GLN A 373 14.41 -9.03 2.15
N VAL A 374 13.51 -9.72 1.46
CA VAL A 374 12.08 -9.72 1.75
C VAL A 374 11.76 -10.91 2.67
N TYR A 375 11.36 -10.63 3.91
CA TYR A 375 11.06 -11.66 4.90
C TYR A 375 9.98 -11.19 5.87
N LEU A 376 9.30 -12.11 6.54
CA LEU A 376 8.33 -11.77 7.58
C LEU A 376 8.97 -11.93 8.97
N PRO A 377 9.19 -10.86 9.74
CA PRO A 377 9.71 -10.96 11.10
C PRO A 377 8.68 -11.61 12.04
N GLY A 378 9.16 -12.34 13.05
CA GLY A 378 8.33 -12.76 14.17
C GLY A 378 8.22 -11.65 15.20
N ILE A 379 7.00 -11.18 15.43
CA ILE A 379 6.69 -10.05 16.33
C ILE A 379 5.90 -10.57 17.53
N LEU A 380 6.39 -10.26 18.73
CA LEU A 380 5.66 -10.47 19.98
C LEU A 380 4.80 -9.23 20.27
N PRO A 381 3.46 -9.30 20.25
CA PRO A 381 2.60 -8.14 20.47
C PRO A 381 2.70 -7.61 21.90
N LYS A 382 2.52 -6.30 22.06
CA LYS A 382 2.44 -5.59 23.35
C LYS A 382 1.05 -4.99 23.55
N VAL A 383 0.78 -4.46 24.73
CA VAL A 383 -0.38 -3.55 24.93
C VAL A 383 -0.15 -2.33 24.04
N PRO A 384 -1.02 -2.07 23.04
CA PRO A 384 -0.74 -1.08 22.03
C PRO A 384 -0.53 0.33 22.60
N GLY A 385 0.61 0.93 22.23
CA GLY A 385 0.86 2.34 22.46
C GLY A 385 0.31 3.25 21.36
N ARG A 386 1.02 4.34 21.01
CA ARG A 386 0.65 5.24 19.90
C ARG A 386 1.72 5.30 18.84
N PHE A 387 1.31 5.74 17.65
CA PHE A 387 2.24 6.31 16.68
C PHE A 387 2.37 7.81 16.90
N TYR A 388 3.57 8.32 16.71
CA TYR A 388 3.89 9.73 16.79
C TYR A 388 4.68 10.11 15.55
N PHE A 389 4.31 11.23 14.95
CA PHE A 389 5.01 11.82 13.82
C PHE A 389 5.35 13.26 14.15
N TYR A 390 6.60 13.63 13.92
CA TYR A 390 7.07 14.99 14.13
C TYR A 390 7.75 15.50 12.87
N PHE A 391 7.13 16.50 12.25
CA PHE A 391 7.61 17.20 11.08
C PHE A 391 8.43 18.43 11.53
N GLY A 392 9.73 18.35 11.30
CA GLY A 392 10.67 19.42 11.59
C GLY A 392 10.49 20.64 10.71
N LYS A 393 11.35 21.63 10.90
CA LYS A 393 11.30 22.88 10.13
C LYS A 393 11.56 22.61 8.63
N PRO A 394 10.74 23.18 7.71
CA PRO A 394 11.01 23.09 6.28
C PRO A 394 12.39 23.68 5.91
N ILE A 395 13.16 22.92 5.12
CA ILE A 395 14.44 23.34 4.58
C ILE A 395 14.23 23.81 3.14
N GLU A 396 14.53 25.09 2.91
CA GLU A 396 14.38 25.73 1.61
C GLU A 396 15.51 25.31 0.65
N THR A 397 15.11 24.91 -0.57
CA THR A 397 16.06 24.60 -1.66
C THR A 397 15.87 25.51 -2.88
N GLU A 398 14.84 26.36 -2.87
CA GLU A 398 14.60 27.38 -3.90
C GLU A 398 15.83 28.29 -4.04
N GLY A 399 16.22 28.59 -5.29
CA GLY A 399 17.45 29.34 -5.58
C GLY A 399 18.78 28.61 -5.34
N ARG A 400 18.80 27.41 -4.73
CA ARG A 400 20.04 26.67 -4.40
C ARG A 400 20.48 25.64 -5.45
N LYS A 401 19.83 25.62 -6.61
CA LYS A 401 20.11 24.66 -7.69
C LYS A 401 21.58 24.61 -8.10
N GLN A 402 22.23 25.76 -8.31
CA GLN A 402 23.64 25.81 -8.73
C GLN A 402 24.59 25.44 -7.59
N GLU A 403 24.30 25.90 -6.37
CA GLU A 403 25.06 25.55 -5.16
C GLU A 403 25.09 24.03 -4.95
N LEU A 404 23.93 23.38 -5.05
CA LEU A 404 23.76 21.96 -4.78
C LEU A 404 24.13 21.07 -5.97
N MET A 405 24.62 21.63 -7.08
CA MET A 405 25.33 20.84 -8.10
C MET A 405 26.73 20.44 -7.65
N ASP A 406 27.32 21.18 -6.70
CA ASP A 406 28.57 20.79 -6.07
C ASP A 406 28.34 19.58 -5.14
N LYS A 407 29.14 18.53 -5.34
CA LYS A 407 28.99 17.25 -4.62
C LYS A 407 29.18 17.41 -3.12
N LYS A 408 30.06 18.32 -2.67
CA LYS A 408 30.31 18.53 -1.25
C LYS A 408 29.12 19.26 -0.62
N LYS A 409 28.61 20.31 -1.27
CA LYS A 409 27.43 21.06 -0.82
C LYS A 409 26.17 20.21 -0.78
N SER A 410 25.94 19.38 -1.80
CA SER A 410 24.81 18.45 -1.78
C SER A 410 24.93 17.43 -0.64
N GLN A 411 26.15 16.98 -0.34
CA GLN A 411 26.40 16.07 0.77
C GLN A 411 26.23 16.72 2.15
N GLU A 412 26.66 17.98 2.30
CA GLU A 412 26.45 18.76 3.53
C GLU A 412 24.94 18.86 3.86
N LEU A 413 24.13 19.28 2.89
CA LEU A 413 22.67 19.37 3.07
C LEU A 413 22.03 17.99 3.28
N TYR A 414 22.53 16.94 2.62
CA TYR A 414 22.06 15.57 2.84
C TYR A 414 22.25 15.12 4.30
N PHE A 415 23.42 15.39 4.88
CA PHE A 415 23.68 15.08 6.29
C PHE A 415 22.87 15.97 7.22
N GLU A 416 22.65 17.24 6.89
CA GLU A 416 21.75 18.13 7.63
C GLU A 416 20.33 17.54 7.71
N VAL A 417 19.76 17.14 6.57
CA VAL A 417 18.42 16.50 6.52
C VAL A 417 18.40 15.22 7.36
N LYS A 418 19.42 14.36 7.23
CA LYS A 418 19.53 13.13 8.03
C LYS A 418 19.57 13.44 9.53
N SER A 419 20.38 14.40 9.95
CA SER A 419 20.49 14.80 11.35
C SER A 419 19.21 15.44 11.89
N GLU A 420 18.44 16.17 11.06
CA GLU A 420 17.12 16.66 11.46
C GLU A 420 16.12 15.52 11.66
N VAL A 421 16.13 14.49 10.81
CA VAL A 421 15.31 13.28 11.02
C VAL A 421 15.69 12.59 12.34
N GLU A 422 16.98 12.42 12.62
CA GLU A 422 17.47 11.86 13.88
C GLU A 422 17.03 12.69 15.10
N ARG A 423 17.06 14.03 14.99
CA ARG A 423 16.54 14.94 16.03
C ARG A 423 15.03 14.77 16.24
N CYS A 424 14.26 14.66 15.17
CA CYS A 424 12.81 14.45 15.26
C CYS A 424 12.48 13.13 15.97
N ILE A 425 13.17 12.05 15.61
CA ILE A 425 13.06 10.74 16.27
C ILE A 425 13.44 10.85 17.75
N ALA A 426 14.56 11.50 18.07
CA ALA A 426 15.01 11.65 19.45
C ALA A 426 13.99 12.41 20.32
N TYR A 427 13.46 13.53 19.81
CA TYR A 427 12.41 14.31 20.47
C TYR A 427 11.17 13.44 20.77
N LEU A 428 10.70 12.68 19.78
CA LEU A 428 9.53 11.81 19.95
C LEU A 428 9.77 10.68 20.95
N LYS A 429 10.95 10.05 20.90
CA LYS A 429 11.32 8.98 21.84
C LYS A 429 11.35 9.47 23.28
N GLU A 430 11.79 10.71 23.51
CA GLU A 430 11.80 11.31 24.84
C GLU A 430 10.38 11.71 25.28
N LYS A 431 9.68 12.49 24.46
CA LYS A 431 8.39 13.08 24.83
C LYS A 431 7.28 12.05 25.02
N ARG A 432 7.25 10.98 24.21
CA ARG A 432 6.22 9.93 24.33
C ARG A 432 6.23 9.22 25.68
N GLU A 433 7.35 9.20 26.40
CA GLU A 433 7.43 8.60 27.74
C GLU A 433 6.58 9.38 28.76
N SER A 434 6.30 10.65 28.49
CA SER A 434 5.42 11.50 29.29
C SER A 434 3.96 11.55 28.81
N ASP A 435 3.58 10.83 27.74
CA ASP A 435 2.20 10.82 27.25
C ASP A 435 1.28 9.99 28.16
N PRO A 436 0.34 10.60 28.91
CA PRO A 436 -0.58 9.86 29.78
C PRO A 436 -1.55 8.97 29.00
N TYR A 437 -1.71 9.24 27.70
CA TYR A 437 -2.55 8.52 26.76
C TYR A 437 -1.75 7.60 25.83
N ARG A 438 -0.47 7.32 26.13
CA ARG A 438 0.34 6.37 25.35
C ARG A 438 -0.33 5.00 25.28
N SER A 439 -0.85 4.48 26.40
CA SER A 439 -1.55 3.19 26.44
C SER A 439 -2.97 3.28 25.88
N ILE A 440 -3.38 2.28 25.10
CA ILE A 440 -4.76 2.15 24.61
C ILE A 440 -5.79 2.14 25.75
N LEU A 441 -5.45 1.64 26.94
CA LEU A 441 -6.38 1.60 28.08
C LEU A 441 -6.74 3.02 28.56
N SER A 442 -5.75 3.91 28.66
CA SER A 442 -5.96 5.32 29.01
C SER A 442 -6.83 6.02 27.97
N ARG A 443 -6.63 5.71 26.68
CA ARG A 443 -7.42 6.27 25.57
C ARG A 443 -8.87 5.83 25.63
N LEU A 444 -9.12 4.53 25.84
CA LEU A 444 -10.48 4.00 25.96
C LEU A 444 -11.22 4.60 27.16
N LEU A 445 -10.54 4.80 28.30
CA LEU A 445 -11.12 5.46 29.47
C LEU A 445 -11.47 6.93 29.18
N TYR A 446 -10.59 7.64 28.47
CA TYR A 446 -10.85 9.02 28.05
C TYR A 446 -12.06 9.10 27.12
N GLN A 447 -12.15 8.23 26.12
CA GLN A 447 -13.29 8.18 25.20
C GLN A 447 -14.59 7.76 25.89
N ALA A 448 -14.54 6.87 26.87
CA ALA A 448 -15.72 6.48 27.66
C ALA A 448 -16.29 7.66 28.47
N THR A 449 -15.46 8.64 28.83
CA THR A 449 -15.85 9.81 29.63
C THR A 449 -16.15 11.05 28.78
N HIS A 450 -15.53 11.20 27.60
CA HIS A 450 -15.63 12.39 26.75
C HIS A 450 -16.34 12.14 25.40
N GLY A 451 -16.65 10.88 25.08
CA GLY A 451 -17.30 10.45 23.84
C GLY A 451 -16.35 9.72 22.88
N PRO A 452 -16.86 8.82 22.02
CA PRO A 452 -16.05 7.98 21.14
C PRO A 452 -15.26 8.75 20.06
N THR A 453 -15.69 9.97 19.73
CA THR A 453 -15.09 10.84 18.71
C THR A 453 -14.26 11.98 19.30
N SER A 454 -14.03 12.01 20.62
CA SER A 454 -13.26 13.06 21.27
C SER A 454 -11.81 13.05 20.80
N ASP A 455 -11.24 14.22 20.49
CA ASP A 455 -9.80 14.35 20.25
C ASP A 455 -9.03 14.03 21.53
N ILE A 456 -8.18 13.00 21.46
CA ILE A 456 -7.43 12.51 22.61
C ILE A 456 -6.18 13.39 22.79
N PRO A 457 -5.98 13.97 23.98
CA PRO A 457 -4.77 14.75 24.26
C PRO A 457 -3.50 13.89 24.14
N THR A 458 -2.36 14.57 24.16
CA THR A 458 -1.03 13.93 24.21
C THR A 458 -0.19 14.66 25.26
N PHE A 459 1.12 14.43 25.28
CA PHE A 459 2.06 15.14 26.14
C PHE A 459 2.09 16.66 25.89
N GLU A 460 2.65 17.41 26.84
CA GLU A 460 2.90 18.85 26.68
C GLU A 460 4.04 19.10 25.68
N ILE A 461 3.73 19.85 24.62
CA ILE A 461 4.58 20.07 23.45
C ILE A 461 5.77 20.96 23.79
#